data_AF-A0A7W1AWJ1-F1
#
_entry.id   AF-A0A7W1AWJ1-F1
#
_cell.length_a   1.000
_cell.length_b   1.000
_cell.length_c   1.000
_cell.angle_alpha   90.00
_cell.angle_beta   90.00
_cell.angle_gamma   90.00
#
_symmetry.space_group_name_H-M   'P 1'
#
loop_
_entity.id
_entity.type
_entity.pdbx_description
1 polymer ?
#
loop_
_entity_poly.entity_id
_entity_poly.type
_entity_poly.pdbx_seq_one_letter_code
_entity_poly.pdbx_strand_id
1 'polypeptide(L)'
;MTETPRQSDLPSGESVFPVLPLRDIVVFPHMIVPLFVGREKSINALEEVMQADKQILLATQKDAGDDDPAPEAIFEVGTLATVLQLLKLPDGTVKVLVEGRDRAQIVRYTGRQTYFEAEARLLPEIRGEEVEVEALSRSVVSEFENYVKLNKKVSPEVLSAVSNIEDYSKLADTIASHLAVRIPEKQEILALTSVVERLEKVLGMMESEISVLQVEKRIRSRVKRQMEKTQREYYLNEQMKAIQKELGDGEDGRDELRELEDRIGKTKLSKEAREKADTELKKLRQMSPMSA
;
A
#
# COMPACT_ATOMS: atom_id res chain seq x y z
N MET A 1 -28.97 18.62 -27.75
CA MET A 1 -29.58 18.90 -26.44
C MET A 1 -29.95 17.55 -25.85
N THR A 2 -29.00 16.94 -25.14
CA THR A 2 -29.19 15.67 -24.45
C THR A 2 -29.44 16.00 -22.99
N GLU A 3 -30.67 15.77 -22.54
CA GLU A 3 -31.08 15.97 -21.15
C GLU A 3 -30.31 15.01 -20.24
N THR A 4 -29.53 15.58 -19.33
CA THR A 4 -28.95 14.89 -18.18
C THR A 4 -30.09 14.41 -17.26
N PRO A 5 -30.10 13.16 -16.77
CA PRO A 5 -31.15 12.70 -15.86
C PRO A 5 -31.14 13.51 -14.57
N ARG A 6 -32.34 13.83 -14.07
CA ARG A 6 -32.59 14.70 -12.91
C ARG A 6 -32.07 14.08 -11.61
N GLN A 7 -31.66 14.99 -10.72
CA GLN A 7 -31.40 14.81 -9.29
C GLN A 7 -32.44 13.89 -8.60
N SER A 8 -31.93 12.82 -7.97
CA SER A 8 -32.50 11.99 -6.89
C SER A 8 -34.02 12.06 -6.63
N ASP A 9 -34.77 11.07 -7.12
CA ASP A 9 -36.16 10.78 -6.72
C ASP A 9 -36.27 10.10 -5.33
N LEU A 10 -35.22 10.17 -4.50
CA LEU A 10 -35.26 9.59 -3.15
C LEU A 10 -35.90 10.58 -2.18
N PRO A 11 -36.91 10.17 -1.41
CA PRO A 11 -37.55 11.05 -0.43
C PRO A 11 -36.48 11.53 0.57
N SER A 12 -36.54 12.82 0.90
CA SER A 12 -35.70 13.49 1.90
C SER A 12 -35.97 13.03 3.35
N GLY A 13 -36.56 11.85 3.51
CA GLY A 13 -36.90 11.19 4.76
C GLY A 13 -36.06 9.95 4.99
N GLU A 14 -36.15 9.44 6.21
CA GLU A 14 -35.55 8.16 6.59
C GLU A 14 -36.20 7.03 5.78
N SER A 15 -35.36 6.18 5.19
CA SER A 15 -35.80 5.04 4.37
C SER A 15 -35.08 3.78 4.84
N VAL A 16 -35.74 2.64 4.70
CA VAL A 16 -35.22 1.35 5.17
C VAL A 16 -34.50 0.66 4.02
N PHE A 17 -33.24 0.29 4.25
CA PHE A 17 -32.40 -0.38 3.28
C PHE A 17 -31.80 -1.67 3.85
N PRO A 18 -31.68 -2.74 3.03
CA PRO A 18 -30.79 -3.84 3.33
C PRO A 18 -29.34 -3.33 3.43
N VAL A 19 -28.62 -3.78 4.46
CA VAL A 19 -27.24 -3.39 4.74
C VAL A 19 -26.31 -4.53 4.38
N LEU A 20 -25.25 -4.23 3.64
CA LEU A 20 -24.16 -5.15 3.36
C LEU A 20 -22.91 -4.70 4.13
N PRO A 21 -22.56 -5.39 5.23
CA PRO A 21 -21.33 -5.14 5.96
C PRO A 21 -20.11 -5.48 5.09
N LEU A 22 -19.22 -4.51 4.87
CA LEU A 22 -18.01 -4.67 4.07
C LEU A 22 -16.78 -4.87 4.96
N ARG A 23 -15.85 -5.72 4.51
CA ARG A 23 -14.55 -5.95 5.16
C ARG A 23 -13.46 -5.26 4.36
N ASP A 24 -12.54 -4.61 5.06
CA ASP A 24 -11.31 -4.01 4.48
C ASP A 24 -11.53 -3.08 3.28
N ILE A 25 -12.73 -2.51 3.11
CA ILE A 25 -13.01 -1.56 2.03
C ILE A 25 -14.07 -0.54 2.45
N VAL A 26 -13.83 0.70 2.03
CA VAL A 26 -14.81 1.79 2.06
C VAL A 26 -15.17 2.09 0.61
N VAL A 27 -16.44 1.98 0.27
CA VAL A 27 -16.93 2.26 -1.09
C VAL A 27 -17.40 3.71 -1.12
N PHE A 28 -16.82 4.52 -1.99
CA PHE A 28 -17.20 5.91 -2.17
C PHE A 28 -18.30 6.05 -3.24
N PRO A 29 -19.05 7.16 -3.27
CA PRO A 29 -19.90 7.52 -4.40
C PRO A 29 -19.18 7.41 -5.75
N HIS A 30 -19.91 6.97 -6.78
CA HIS A 30 -19.45 6.72 -8.15
C HIS A 30 -18.40 5.61 -8.31
N MET A 31 -17.95 4.99 -7.22
CA MET A 31 -17.03 3.87 -7.27
C MET A 31 -17.77 2.61 -7.72
N ILE A 32 -17.24 1.95 -8.76
CA ILE A 32 -17.71 0.64 -9.21
C ILE A 32 -16.74 -0.41 -8.70
N VAL A 33 -17.22 -1.36 -7.89
CA VAL A 33 -16.37 -2.37 -7.28
C VAL A 33 -17.04 -3.76 -7.30
N PRO A 34 -16.31 -4.81 -7.69
CA PRO A 34 -16.78 -6.18 -7.51
C PRO A 34 -16.59 -6.60 -6.05
N LEU A 35 -17.66 -7.09 -5.42
CA LEU A 35 -17.65 -7.65 -4.08
C LEU A 35 -17.92 -9.15 -4.12
N PHE A 36 -17.28 -9.88 -3.22
CA PHE A 36 -17.48 -11.31 -3.02
C PHE A 36 -18.19 -11.53 -1.69
N VAL A 37 -19.35 -12.16 -1.74
CA VAL A 37 -20.23 -12.34 -0.58
C VAL A 37 -20.45 -13.83 -0.35
N GLY A 38 -20.08 -14.30 0.86
CA GLY A 38 -20.23 -15.70 1.25
C GLY A 38 -21.06 -15.92 2.53
N ARG A 39 -21.37 -14.86 3.30
CA ARG A 39 -22.18 -14.97 4.52
C ARG A 39 -23.65 -15.11 4.16
N GLU A 40 -24.35 -16.07 4.77
CA GLU A 40 -25.77 -16.35 4.51
C GLU A 40 -26.65 -15.10 4.66
N LYS A 41 -26.52 -14.36 5.78
CA LYS A 41 -27.24 -13.08 6.00
C LYS A 41 -27.00 -12.07 4.88
N SER A 42 -25.78 -12.00 4.35
CA SER A 42 -25.43 -11.05 3.28
C SER A 42 -25.93 -11.52 1.91
N ILE A 43 -25.96 -12.82 1.65
CA ILE A 43 -26.57 -13.40 0.44
C ILE A 43 -28.08 -13.12 0.46
N ASN A 44 -28.74 -13.34 1.60
CA ASN A 44 -30.17 -13.03 1.77
C ASN A 44 -30.48 -11.55 1.53
N ALA A 45 -29.63 -10.63 2.03
CA ALA A 45 -29.76 -9.21 1.75
C ALA A 45 -29.73 -8.92 0.23
N LEU A 46 -28.77 -9.52 -0.48
CA LEU A 46 -28.65 -9.34 -1.94
C LEU A 46 -29.84 -9.90 -2.71
N GLU A 47 -30.39 -11.03 -2.29
CA GLU A 47 -31.58 -11.62 -2.92
C GLU A 47 -32.82 -10.74 -2.74
N GLU A 48 -33.00 -10.14 -1.56
CA GLU A 48 -34.08 -9.17 -1.31
C GLU A 48 -33.91 -7.93 -2.20
N VAL A 49 -32.70 -7.38 -2.26
CA VAL A 49 -32.39 -6.18 -3.06
C VAL A 49 -32.71 -6.39 -4.55
N MET A 50 -32.49 -7.61 -5.07
CA MET A 50 -32.80 -7.94 -6.45
C MET A 50 -34.31 -8.03 -6.75
N GLN A 51 -35.15 -8.23 -5.73
CA GLN A 51 -36.62 -8.24 -5.86
C GLN A 51 -37.24 -6.84 -5.71
N ALA A 52 -36.50 -5.90 -5.11
CA ALA A 52 -36.90 -4.52 -4.87
C ALA A 52 -36.18 -3.53 -5.82
N ASP A 53 -35.95 -2.29 -5.38
CA ASP A 53 -35.39 -1.18 -6.16
C ASP A 53 -33.87 -1.29 -6.46
N LYS A 54 -33.27 -2.46 -6.26
CA LYS A 54 -31.82 -2.74 -6.47
C LYS A 54 -30.87 -1.83 -5.68
N GLN A 55 -31.37 -1.21 -4.61
CA GLN A 55 -30.59 -0.36 -3.72
C GLN A 55 -30.14 -1.13 -2.48
N ILE A 56 -28.88 -0.93 -2.09
CA ILE A 56 -28.27 -1.55 -0.91
C ILE A 56 -27.39 -0.56 -0.19
N LEU A 57 -27.42 -0.56 1.14
CA LEU A 57 -26.54 0.27 1.94
C LEU A 57 -25.23 -0.47 2.23
N LEU A 58 -24.13 0.05 1.72
CA LEU A 58 -22.80 -0.48 1.96
C LEU A 58 -22.20 0.18 3.19
N ALA A 59 -21.90 -0.59 4.23
CA ALA A 59 -21.33 -0.07 5.47
C ALA A 59 -20.09 -0.87 5.87
N THR A 60 -18.97 -0.21 6.13
CA THR A 60 -17.73 -0.90 6.48
C THR A 60 -17.74 -1.32 7.96
N GLN A 61 -17.17 -2.48 8.25
CA GLN A 61 -16.95 -2.96 9.61
C GLN A 61 -15.72 -2.29 10.24
N LYS A 62 -15.74 -2.08 11.55
CA LYS A 62 -14.60 -1.54 12.32
C LYS A 62 -13.47 -2.56 12.43
N ASP A 63 -13.82 -3.83 12.58
CA ASP A 63 -12.90 -4.97 12.54
C ASP A 63 -13.24 -5.88 11.35
N ALA A 64 -12.27 -6.10 10.46
CA ALA A 64 -12.45 -6.95 9.28
C ALA A 64 -12.35 -8.44 9.62
N GLY A 65 -11.78 -8.79 10.78
CA GLY A 65 -11.65 -10.16 11.26
C GLY A 65 -12.94 -10.73 11.87
N ASP A 66 -13.91 -9.88 12.22
CA ASP A 66 -15.18 -10.32 12.79
C ASP A 66 -16.10 -10.87 11.71
N ASP A 67 -16.49 -12.15 11.85
CA ASP A 67 -17.35 -12.87 10.92
C ASP A 67 -18.86 -12.60 11.10
N ASP A 68 -19.31 -12.11 12.25
CA ASP A 68 -20.72 -11.76 12.51
C ASP A 68 -20.77 -10.44 13.31
N PRO A 69 -20.45 -9.31 12.66
CA PRO A 69 -20.31 -8.03 13.33
C PRO A 69 -21.63 -7.61 13.97
N ALA A 70 -21.58 -7.22 15.24
CA ALA A 70 -22.70 -6.53 15.87
C ALA A 70 -22.96 -5.17 15.19
N PRO A 71 -24.19 -4.64 15.21
CA PRO A 71 -24.51 -3.30 14.69
C PRO A 71 -23.54 -2.20 15.12
N GLU A 72 -23.07 -2.22 16.37
CA GLU A 72 -22.16 -1.22 16.94
C GLU A 72 -20.72 -1.37 16.42
N ALA A 73 -20.38 -2.53 15.84
CA ALA A 73 -19.11 -2.82 15.20
C ALA A 73 -19.06 -2.35 13.73
N ILE A 74 -20.14 -1.76 13.22
CA ILE A 74 -20.24 -1.21 11.87
C ILE A 74 -20.16 0.32 11.95
N PHE A 75 -19.53 0.97 10.97
CA PHE A 75 -19.51 2.42 10.89
C PHE A 75 -20.92 2.97 10.55
N GLU A 76 -21.30 4.06 11.21
CA GLU A 76 -22.62 4.68 11.03
C GLU A 76 -22.81 5.32 9.66
N VAL A 77 -21.72 5.79 9.03
CA VAL A 77 -21.76 6.34 7.67
C VAL A 77 -21.34 5.26 6.68
N GLY A 78 -22.17 5.10 5.67
CA GLY A 78 -21.96 4.21 4.54
C GLY A 78 -22.33 4.88 3.22
N THR A 79 -22.40 4.06 2.19
CA THR A 79 -22.72 4.50 0.83
C THR A 79 -23.92 3.71 0.33
N LEU A 80 -24.97 4.41 -0.05
CA LEU A 80 -26.07 3.83 -0.80
C LEU A 80 -25.54 3.45 -2.18
N ALA A 81 -25.75 2.21 -2.59
CA ALA A 81 -25.25 1.70 -3.85
C ALA A 81 -26.35 1.01 -4.65
N THR A 82 -26.15 0.97 -5.96
CA THR A 82 -27.00 0.20 -6.88
C THR A 82 -26.30 -1.10 -7.23
N VAL A 83 -27.03 -2.22 -7.15
CA VAL A 83 -26.55 -3.52 -7.65
C VAL A 83 -26.66 -3.54 -9.18
N LEU A 84 -25.50 -3.57 -9.86
CA LEU A 84 -25.42 -3.61 -11.31
C LEU A 84 -25.55 -5.04 -11.85
N GLN A 85 -24.86 -5.99 -11.21
CA GLN A 85 -24.82 -7.38 -11.65
C GLN A 85 -24.65 -8.32 -10.45
N LEU A 86 -25.32 -9.47 -10.50
CA LEU A 86 -25.18 -10.55 -9.52
C LEU A 86 -24.87 -11.86 -10.26
N LEU A 87 -23.83 -12.56 -9.81
CA LEU A 87 -23.42 -13.86 -10.34
C LEU A 87 -23.18 -14.83 -9.20
N LYS A 88 -23.96 -15.91 -9.14
CA LYS A 88 -23.74 -17.02 -8.21
C LYS A 88 -22.61 -17.90 -8.75
N LEU A 89 -21.60 -18.15 -7.93
CA LEU A 89 -20.47 -19.00 -8.26
C LEU A 89 -20.75 -20.46 -7.83
N PRO A 90 -20.10 -21.46 -8.47
CA PRO A 90 -20.32 -22.88 -8.16
C PRO A 90 -19.97 -23.28 -6.72
N ASP A 91 -19.15 -22.48 -6.04
CA ASP A 91 -18.74 -22.68 -4.64
C ASP A 91 -19.78 -22.20 -3.62
N GLY A 92 -20.92 -21.66 -4.09
CA GLY A 92 -21.97 -21.11 -3.25
C GLY A 92 -21.78 -19.64 -2.87
N THR A 93 -20.66 -19.02 -3.25
CA THR A 93 -20.46 -17.58 -3.05
C THR A 93 -21.15 -16.77 -4.13
N VAL A 94 -21.44 -15.50 -3.84
CA VAL A 94 -22.06 -14.56 -4.78
C VAL A 94 -21.05 -13.47 -5.10
N LYS A 95 -20.74 -13.32 -6.40
CA LYS A 95 -20.02 -12.18 -6.92
C LYS A 95 -21.02 -11.11 -7.35
N VAL A 96 -20.95 -9.93 -6.75
CA VAL A 96 -21.83 -8.80 -7.06
C VAL A 96 -21.00 -7.62 -7.55
N LEU A 97 -21.48 -6.91 -8.57
CA LEU A 97 -20.93 -5.64 -9.01
C LEU A 97 -21.85 -4.53 -8.51
N VAL A 98 -21.30 -3.60 -7.73
CA VAL A 98 -22.05 -2.49 -7.16
C VAL A 98 -21.47 -1.16 -7.60
N GLU A 99 -22.33 -0.15 -7.73
CA GLU A 99 -21.96 1.25 -7.98
C GLU A 99 -22.42 2.11 -6.81
N GLY A 100 -21.49 2.77 -6.12
CA GLY A 100 -21.82 3.76 -5.10
C GLY A 100 -22.58 4.94 -5.69
N ARG A 101 -23.63 5.41 -5.01
CA ARG A 101 -24.47 6.54 -5.43
C ARG A 101 -24.29 7.72 -4.50
N ASP A 102 -24.75 7.58 -3.27
CA ASP A 102 -24.88 8.69 -2.31
C ASP A 102 -24.38 8.26 -0.94
N ARG A 103 -23.91 9.24 -0.16
CA ARG A 103 -23.58 9.01 1.26
C ARG A 103 -24.86 8.87 2.06
N ALA A 104 -24.88 7.92 2.99
CA ALA A 104 -26.00 7.75 3.89
C ALA A 104 -25.51 7.48 5.32
N GLN A 105 -26.25 8.02 6.29
CA GLN A 105 -26.03 7.75 7.71
C GLN A 105 -27.11 6.77 8.20
N ILE A 106 -26.68 5.69 8.84
CA ILE A 106 -27.51 4.74 9.56
C ILE A 106 -28.04 5.43 10.81
N VAL A 107 -29.37 5.48 10.95
CA VAL A 107 -30.06 6.01 12.12
C VAL A 107 -30.27 4.91 13.15
N ARG A 108 -30.75 3.74 12.70
CA ARG A 108 -30.91 2.53 13.54
C ARG A 108 -31.05 1.28 12.70
N TYR A 109 -30.67 0.14 13.27
CA TYR A 109 -30.96 -1.17 12.70
C TYR A 109 -32.38 -1.62 13.06
N THR A 110 -33.04 -2.34 12.15
CA THR A 110 -34.33 -2.98 12.40
C THR A 110 -34.12 -4.32 13.12
N GLY A 111 -35.20 -4.90 13.67
CA GLY A 111 -35.15 -6.20 14.36
C GLY A 111 -35.09 -7.42 13.43
N ARG A 112 -34.91 -7.23 12.12
CA ARG A 112 -34.93 -8.33 11.12
C ARG A 112 -33.77 -9.29 11.35
N GLN A 113 -34.08 -10.60 11.38
CA GLN A 113 -33.10 -11.66 11.70
C GLN A 113 -32.44 -12.29 10.47
N THR A 114 -33.09 -12.22 9.31
CA THR A 114 -32.65 -12.91 8.08
C THR A 114 -31.47 -12.23 7.41
N TYR A 115 -31.37 -10.91 7.54
CA TYR A 115 -30.28 -10.08 7.03
C TYR A 115 -30.25 -8.73 7.79
N PHE A 116 -29.14 -7.99 7.69
CA PHE A 116 -29.06 -6.66 8.29
C PHE A 116 -29.91 -5.67 7.53
N GLU A 117 -30.79 -4.98 8.23
CA GLU A 117 -31.66 -3.95 7.66
C GLU A 117 -31.60 -2.73 8.57
N ALA A 118 -31.51 -1.55 7.99
CA ALA A 118 -31.38 -0.31 8.74
C ALA A 118 -32.19 0.82 8.13
N GLU A 119 -32.71 1.67 9.00
CA GLU A 119 -33.23 2.97 8.65
C GLU A 119 -32.04 3.92 8.46
N ALA A 120 -31.94 4.53 7.28
CA ALA A 120 -30.87 5.43 6.93
C ALA A 120 -31.40 6.70 6.26
N ARG A 121 -30.63 7.77 6.39
CA ARG A 121 -30.90 9.06 5.75
C ARG A 121 -29.74 9.44 4.85
N LEU A 122 -30.04 10.05 3.70
CA LEU A 122 -29.01 10.60 2.83
C LEU A 122 -28.31 11.77 3.51
N LEU A 123 -26.99 11.82 3.40
CA LEU A 123 -26.21 12.95 3.87
C LEU A 123 -26.16 14.01 2.75
N PRO A 124 -26.56 15.26 3.03
CA PRO A 124 -26.52 16.31 2.02
C PRO A 124 -25.08 16.66 1.67
N GLU A 125 -24.86 17.03 0.41
CA GLU A 125 -23.58 17.58 -0.02
C GLU A 125 -23.57 19.10 0.17
N ILE A 126 -22.57 19.59 0.90
CA ILE A 126 -22.37 21.02 1.12
C ILE A 126 -21.23 21.47 0.21
N ARG A 127 -21.59 22.26 -0.80
CA ARG A 127 -20.60 22.90 -1.68
C ARG A 127 -20.03 24.13 -0.98
N GLY A 128 -18.71 24.31 -1.07
CA GLY A 128 -18.04 25.52 -0.59
C GLY A 128 -18.08 26.65 -1.60
N GLU A 129 -17.31 27.70 -1.33
CA GLU A 129 -17.14 28.81 -2.28
C GLU A 129 -16.43 28.33 -3.54
N GLU A 130 -16.96 28.70 -4.71
CA GLU A 130 -16.50 28.17 -6.00
C GLU A 130 -15.01 28.43 -6.26
N VAL A 131 -14.53 29.62 -5.92
CA VAL A 131 -13.11 30.00 -6.07
C VAL A 131 -12.19 29.18 -5.17
N GLU A 132 -12.62 28.91 -3.94
CA GLU A 132 -11.85 28.14 -2.97
C GLU A 132 -11.78 26.66 -3.36
N VAL A 133 -12.94 26.06 -3.69
CA VAL A 133 -13.04 24.67 -4.13
C VAL A 133 -12.22 24.46 -5.41
N GLU A 134 -12.28 25.38 -6.37
CA GLU A 134 -11.49 25.31 -7.59
C GLU A 134 -9.99 25.36 -7.29
N ALA A 135 -9.53 26.29 -6.44
CA ALA A 135 -8.12 26.39 -6.07
C ALA A 135 -7.61 25.11 -5.37
N LEU A 136 -8.39 24.57 -4.42
CA LEU A 136 -8.08 23.32 -3.74
C LEU A 136 -8.05 22.13 -4.71
N SER A 137 -9.00 22.06 -5.64
CA SER A 137 -9.07 20.98 -6.63
C SER A 137 -7.81 20.90 -7.49
N ARG A 138 -7.27 22.05 -7.92
CA ARG A 138 -6.02 22.13 -8.69
C ARG A 138 -4.83 21.61 -7.88
N SER A 139 -4.74 22.00 -6.60
CA SER A 139 -3.70 21.51 -5.70
C SER A 139 -3.80 20.00 -5.49
N VAL A 140 -5.01 19.48 -5.27
CA VAL A 140 -5.28 18.05 -5.09
C VAL A 140 -4.89 17.24 -6.33
N VAL A 141 -5.24 17.71 -7.53
CA VAL A 141 -4.86 17.03 -8.80
C VAL A 141 -3.34 17.03 -8.98
N SER A 142 -2.68 18.17 -8.76
CA SER A 142 -1.22 18.28 -8.85
C SER A 142 -0.51 17.34 -7.87
N GLU A 143 -1.01 17.24 -6.64
CA GLU A 143 -0.41 16.34 -5.65
C GLU A 143 -0.72 14.88 -5.96
N PHE A 144 -1.88 14.59 -6.55
CA PHE A 144 -2.23 13.24 -6.99
C PHE A 144 -1.31 12.74 -8.10
N GLU A 145 -0.89 13.61 -9.02
CA GLU A 145 0.17 13.30 -9.99
C GLU A 145 1.48 12.88 -9.32
N ASN A 146 1.88 13.60 -8.27
CA ASN A 146 3.09 13.29 -7.50
C ASN A 146 2.95 11.95 -6.77
N TYR A 147 1.80 11.69 -6.18
CA TYR A 147 1.46 10.44 -5.52
C TYR A 147 1.53 9.25 -6.49
N VAL A 148 0.89 9.33 -7.66
CA VAL A 148 0.88 8.24 -8.66
C VAL A 148 2.29 7.95 -9.19
N LYS A 149 3.15 8.97 -9.36
CA LYS A 149 4.55 8.77 -9.77
C LYS A 149 5.36 7.96 -8.76
N LEU A 150 5.03 8.05 -7.47
CA LEU A 150 5.70 7.32 -6.38
C LEU A 150 5.04 5.97 -6.09
N ASN A 151 3.71 5.90 -6.17
CA ASN A 151 2.93 4.70 -5.92
C ASN A 151 2.56 3.97 -7.22
N LYS A 152 3.42 3.04 -7.63
CA LYS A 152 3.24 2.22 -8.85
C LYS A 152 2.03 1.29 -8.84
N LYS A 153 1.26 1.21 -7.75
CA LYS A 153 0.02 0.42 -7.71
C LYS A 153 -1.14 1.12 -8.44
N VAL A 154 -1.07 2.44 -8.61
CA VAL A 154 -2.09 3.21 -9.34
C VAL A 154 -1.71 3.29 -10.81
N SER A 155 -2.64 2.92 -11.71
CA SER A 155 -2.42 2.98 -13.15
C SER A 155 -2.35 4.45 -13.63
N PRO A 156 -1.44 4.80 -14.56
CA PRO A 156 -1.42 6.13 -15.18
C PRO A 156 -2.75 6.50 -15.86
N GLU A 157 -3.57 5.53 -16.27
CA GLU A 157 -4.90 5.78 -16.84
C GLU A 157 -5.85 6.44 -15.83
N VAL A 158 -5.70 6.10 -14.54
CA VAL A 158 -6.48 6.71 -13.45
C VAL A 158 -6.17 8.19 -13.33
N LEU A 159 -4.91 8.59 -13.55
CA LEU A 159 -4.53 9.99 -13.50
C LEU A 159 -5.25 10.79 -14.59
N SER A 160 -5.27 10.27 -15.83
CA SER A 160 -6.01 10.90 -16.93
C SER A 160 -7.51 11.00 -16.63
N ALA A 161 -8.09 9.95 -16.04
CA ALA A 161 -9.50 9.98 -15.64
C ALA A 161 -9.78 11.06 -14.59
N VAL A 162 -8.93 11.16 -13.56
CA VAL A 162 -9.05 12.15 -12.48
C VAL A 162 -8.93 13.58 -12.99
N SER A 163 -7.99 13.87 -13.89
CA SER A 163 -7.81 15.22 -14.47
C SER A 163 -8.99 15.71 -15.32
N ASN A 164 -9.86 14.79 -15.78
CA ASN A 164 -11.04 15.13 -16.58
C ASN A 164 -12.33 15.23 -15.74
N ILE A 165 -12.26 15.08 -14.41
CA ILE A 165 -13.43 15.21 -13.54
C ILE A 165 -13.71 16.69 -13.28
N GLU A 166 -14.84 17.18 -13.76
CA GLU A 166 -15.30 18.56 -13.53
C GLU A 166 -16.03 18.74 -12.19
N ASP A 167 -16.64 17.66 -11.68
CA ASP A 167 -17.34 17.69 -10.39
C ASP A 167 -16.36 17.48 -9.23
N TYR A 168 -16.18 18.52 -8.42
CA TYR A 168 -15.22 18.52 -7.30
C TYR A 168 -15.56 17.52 -6.18
N SER A 169 -16.84 17.19 -5.99
CA SER A 169 -17.28 16.18 -5.04
C SER A 169 -16.82 14.79 -5.51
N LYS A 170 -17.09 14.50 -6.79
CA LYS A 170 -16.65 13.25 -7.44
C LYS A 170 -15.12 13.16 -7.51
N LEU A 171 -14.42 14.27 -7.71
CA LEU A 171 -12.97 14.33 -7.74
C LEU A 171 -12.38 13.88 -6.39
N ALA A 172 -12.86 14.45 -5.29
CA ALA A 172 -12.43 14.09 -3.94
C ALA A 172 -12.63 12.59 -3.66
N ASP A 173 -13.79 12.07 -4.03
CA ASP A 173 -14.18 10.68 -3.80
C ASP A 173 -13.36 9.69 -4.63
N THR A 174 -13.12 10.04 -5.90
CA THR A 174 -12.30 9.23 -6.81
C THR A 174 -10.88 9.14 -6.28
N ILE A 175 -10.28 10.26 -5.89
CA ILE A 175 -8.92 10.28 -5.35
C ILE A 175 -8.84 9.51 -4.02
N ALA A 176 -9.79 9.74 -3.11
CA ALA A 176 -9.84 9.03 -1.82
C ALA A 176 -9.91 7.50 -1.99
N SER A 177 -10.62 7.00 -3.01
CA SER A 177 -10.68 5.57 -3.31
C SER A 177 -9.32 4.96 -3.66
N HIS A 178 -8.43 5.74 -4.30
CA HIS A 178 -7.10 5.31 -4.73
C HIS A 178 -5.98 5.57 -3.71
N LEU A 179 -6.25 6.31 -2.63
CA LEU A 179 -5.29 6.49 -1.54
C LEU A 179 -5.09 5.19 -0.77
N ALA A 180 -3.85 4.90 -0.40
CA ALA A 180 -3.43 3.71 0.35
C ALA A 180 -3.44 3.94 1.87
N VAL A 181 -4.45 4.64 2.38
CA VAL A 181 -4.62 4.95 3.81
C VAL A 181 -5.50 3.93 4.53
N ARG A 182 -5.50 3.95 5.87
CA ARG A 182 -6.23 2.97 6.68
C ARG A 182 -7.75 3.18 6.60
N ILE A 183 -8.52 2.15 6.93
CA ILE A 183 -9.99 2.20 6.89
C ILE A 183 -10.60 3.32 7.74
N PRO A 184 -10.16 3.57 9.00
CA PRO A 184 -10.69 4.69 9.78
C PRO A 184 -10.49 6.05 9.10
N GLU A 185 -9.34 6.24 8.46
CA GLU A 185 -9.02 7.47 7.72
C GLU A 185 -9.90 7.63 6.48
N LYS A 186 -10.14 6.54 5.72
CA LYS A 186 -11.11 6.58 4.61
C LYS A 186 -12.52 6.87 5.08
N GLN A 187 -12.91 6.33 6.25
CA GLN A 187 -14.22 6.58 6.82
C GLN A 187 -14.42 8.02 7.27
N GLU A 188 -13.38 8.68 7.79
CA GLU A 188 -13.41 10.12 8.06
C GLU A 188 -13.73 10.89 6.77
N ILE A 189 -13.12 10.55 5.63
CA ILE A 189 -13.42 11.21 4.34
C ILE A 189 -14.87 10.93 3.90
N LEU A 190 -15.35 9.70 4.06
CA LEU A 190 -16.74 9.36 3.68
C LEU A 190 -17.75 10.14 4.51
N ALA A 191 -17.48 10.36 5.80
CA ALA A 191 -18.36 11.06 6.73
C ALA A 191 -18.46 12.58 6.49
N LEU A 192 -17.48 13.18 5.80
CA LEU A 192 -17.46 14.61 5.51
C LEU A 192 -18.48 14.98 4.41
N THR A 193 -19.39 15.88 4.74
CA THR A 193 -20.42 16.42 3.83
C THR A 193 -19.93 17.62 3.03
N SER A 194 -18.99 18.39 3.58
CA SER A 194 -18.37 19.54 2.91
C SER A 194 -17.34 19.09 1.88
N VAL A 195 -17.50 19.54 0.64
CA VAL A 195 -16.56 19.24 -0.45
C VAL A 195 -15.19 19.85 -0.17
N VAL A 196 -15.15 21.06 0.42
CA VAL A 196 -13.90 21.75 0.80
C VAL A 196 -13.13 20.92 1.82
N GLU A 197 -13.79 20.57 2.93
CA GLU A 197 -13.14 19.79 4.01
C GLU A 197 -12.65 18.43 3.50
N ARG A 198 -13.40 17.79 2.58
CA ARG A 198 -12.94 16.55 1.93
C ARG A 198 -11.69 16.75 1.10
N LEU A 199 -11.65 17.78 0.26
CA LEU A 199 -10.48 18.08 -0.57
C LEU A 199 -9.25 18.38 0.31
N GLU A 200 -9.40 19.17 1.37
CA GLU A 200 -8.34 19.46 2.33
C GLU A 200 -7.85 18.18 3.03
N LYS A 201 -8.78 17.34 3.48
CA LYS A 201 -8.44 16.09 4.16
C LYS A 201 -7.70 15.12 3.22
N VAL A 202 -8.19 14.99 1.98
CA VAL A 202 -7.55 14.18 0.94
C VAL A 202 -6.16 14.69 0.61
N LEU A 203 -5.98 16.02 0.49
CA LEU A 203 -4.70 16.65 0.24
C LEU A 203 -3.70 16.33 1.36
N GLY A 204 -4.07 16.59 2.62
CA GLY A 204 -3.18 16.37 3.77
C GLY A 204 -2.80 14.88 3.97
N MET A 205 -3.74 13.96 3.71
CA MET A 205 -3.43 12.53 3.72
C MET A 205 -2.45 12.15 2.61
N MET A 206 -2.62 12.74 1.42
CA MET A 206 -1.75 12.48 0.28
C MET A 206 -0.33 12.99 0.49
N GLU A 207 -0.17 14.19 1.03
CA GLU A 207 1.14 14.76 1.40
C GLU A 207 1.86 13.86 2.42
N SER A 208 1.12 13.36 3.42
CA SER A 208 1.63 12.45 4.44
C SER A 208 2.12 11.13 3.81
N GLU A 209 1.32 10.53 2.93
CA GLU A 209 1.69 9.30 2.21
C GLU A 209 2.89 9.49 1.27
N ILE A 210 2.95 10.61 0.56
CA ILE A 210 4.09 10.95 -0.30
C ILE A 210 5.38 11.03 0.52
N SER A 211 5.32 11.66 1.70
CA SER A 211 6.48 11.74 2.61
C SER A 211 6.98 10.35 3.03
N VAL A 212 6.06 9.45 3.39
CA VAL A 212 6.39 8.05 3.73
C VAL A 212 7.03 7.34 2.53
N LEU A 213 6.40 7.39 1.35
CA LEU A 213 6.91 6.76 0.13
C LEU A 213 8.30 7.27 -0.27
N GLN A 214 8.58 8.56 -0.06
CA GLN A 214 9.90 9.14 -0.31
C GLN A 214 10.97 8.61 0.66
N VAL A 215 10.62 8.45 1.95
CA VAL A 215 11.52 7.83 2.94
C VAL A 215 11.80 6.37 2.57
N GLU A 216 10.77 5.59 2.25
CA GLU A 216 10.91 4.20 1.81
C GLU A 216 11.81 4.07 0.57
N LYS A 217 11.63 4.94 -0.42
CA LYS A 217 12.46 4.98 -1.63
C LYS A 217 13.92 5.27 -1.31
N ARG A 218 14.20 6.18 -0.36
CA ARG A 218 15.56 6.48 0.10
C ARG A 218 16.19 5.28 0.81
N ILE A 219 15.45 4.62 1.70
CA ILE A 219 15.91 3.40 2.41
C ILE A 219 16.24 2.30 1.40
N ARG A 220 15.31 2.00 0.48
CA ARG A 220 15.49 0.97 -0.55
C ARG A 220 16.73 1.23 -1.41
N SER A 221 16.95 2.49 -1.76
CA SER A 221 18.11 2.91 -2.56
C SER A 221 19.43 2.74 -1.79
N ARG A 222 19.44 3.04 -0.47
CA ARG A 222 20.62 2.84 0.40
C ARG A 222 20.93 1.35 0.56
N VAL A 223 19.93 0.53 0.84
CA VAL A 223 20.08 -0.93 0.97
C VAL A 223 20.61 -1.53 -0.34
N LYS A 224 20.05 -1.15 -1.49
CA LYS A 224 20.52 -1.60 -2.81
C LYS A 224 22.00 -1.30 -3.05
N ARG A 225 22.44 -0.06 -2.79
CA ARG A 225 23.85 0.34 -2.94
C ARG A 225 24.77 -0.45 -2.02
N GLN A 226 24.35 -0.70 -0.77
CA GLN A 226 25.13 -1.48 0.18
C GLN A 226 25.27 -2.93 -0.28
N MET A 227 24.19 -3.55 -0.75
CA MET A 227 24.22 -4.91 -1.30
C MET A 227 25.12 -5.02 -2.54
N GLU A 228 25.01 -4.08 -3.48
CA GLU A 228 25.86 -4.04 -4.67
C GLU A 228 27.35 -3.93 -4.29
N LYS A 229 27.67 -3.12 -3.27
CA LYS A 229 29.04 -3.01 -2.75
C LYS A 229 29.52 -4.34 -2.15
N THR A 230 28.73 -4.96 -1.28
CA THR A 230 29.09 -6.24 -0.65
C THR A 230 29.25 -7.37 -1.69
N GLN A 231 28.34 -7.45 -2.67
CA GLN A 231 28.46 -8.43 -3.76
C GLN A 231 29.72 -8.20 -4.59
N ARG A 232 30.03 -6.94 -4.90
CA ARG A 232 31.24 -6.58 -5.64
C ARG A 232 32.51 -6.94 -4.86
N GLU A 233 32.57 -6.63 -3.57
CA GLU A 233 33.70 -6.97 -2.70
C GLU A 233 33.86 -8.49 -2.57
N TYR A 234 32.76 -9.23 -2.39
CA TYR A 234 32.77 -10.70 -2.37
C TYR A 234 33.33 -11.26 -3.68
N TYR A 235 32.80 -10.80 -4.82
CA TYR A 235 33.22 -11.24 -6.14
C TYR A 235 34.70 -10.95 -6.42
N LEU A 236 35.17 -9.73 -6.10
CA LEU A 236 36.57 -9.35 -6.28
C LEU A 236 37.51 -10.18 -5.39
N ASN A 237 37.12 -10.47 -4.15
CA ASN A 237 37.92 -11.31 -3.25
C ASN A 237 38.01 -12.76 -3.74
N GLU A 238 36.91 -13.34 -4.25
CA GLU A 238 36.94 -14.67 -4.85
C GLU A 238 37.77 -14.70 -6.14
N GLN A 239 37.69 -13.66 -6.97
CA GLN A 239 38.58 -13.53 -8.14
C GLN A 239 40.05 -13.43 -7.73
N MET A 240 40.39 -12.66 -6.71
CA MET A 240 41.77 -12.55 -6.21
C MET A 240 42.29 -13.90 -5.70
N LYS A 241 41.47 -14.67 -4.97
CA LYS A 241 41.85 -16.03 -4.54
C LYS A 241 42.06 -16.97 -5.72
N ALA A 242 41.20 -16.90 -6.73
CA ALA A 242 41.34 -17.70 -7.95
C ALA A 242 42.61 -17.34 -8.73
N ILE A 243 42.88 -16.04 -8.90
CA ILE A 243 44.11 -15.53 -9.53
C ILE A 243 45.36 -15.97 -8.75
N GLN A 244 45.37 -15.87 -7.43
CA GLN A 244 46.48 -16.34 -6.59
C GLN A 244 46.71 -17.85 -6.74
N LYS A 245 45.65 -18.63 -6.92
CA LYS A 245 45.73 -20.07 -7.18
C LYS A 245 46.25 -20.40 -8.58
N GLU A 246 45.85 -19.65 -9.61
CA GLU A 246 46.28 -19.82 -11.01
C GLU A 246 47.69 -19.28 -11.28
N LEU A 247 48.10 -18.19 -10.63
CA LEU A 247 49.46 -17.61 -10.73
C LEU A 247 50.53 -18.45 -10.01
N GLY A 248 50.15 -19.54 -9.33
CA GLY A 248 51.10 -20.54 -8.84
C GLY A 248 51.92 -20.12 -7.62
N ASP A 249 51.62 -19.00 -6.96
CA ASP A 249 52.39 -18.51 -5.81
C ASP A 249 51.90 -19.09 -4.45
N GLY A 250 51.35 -20.31 -4.52
CA GLY A 250 50.55 -20.92 -3.47
C GLY A 250 51.29 -21.85 -2.51
N GLU A 251 52.54 -22.24 -2.77
CA GLU A 251 53.33 -23.09 -1.86
C GLU A 251 54.81 -22.66 -1.71
N ASP A 252 55.48 -22.15 -2.74
CA ASP A 252 56.94 -21.92 -2.68
C ASP A 252 57.37 -20.83 -1.67
N GLY A 253 56.73 -19.65 -1.62
CA GLY A 253 57.16 -18.57 -0.71
C GLY A 253 56.91 -18.85 0.78
N ARG A 254 55.95 -19.73 1.12
CA ARG A 254 55.72 -20.18 2.51
C ARG A 254 56.60 -21.36 2.88
N ASP A 255 56.92 -22.24 1.94
CA ASP A 255 57.87 -23.31 2.17
C ASP A 255 59.31 -22.80 2.30
N GLU A 256 59.74 -21.81 1.51
CA GLU A 256 61.08 -21.22 1.65
C GLU A 256 61.32 -20.59 3.04
N LEU A 257 60.33 -19.86 3.58
CA LEU A 257 60.43 -19.26 4.92
C LEU A 257 60.44 -20.32 6.02
N ARG A 258 59.78 -21.46 5.81
CA ARG A 258 59.82 -22.60 6.74
C ARG A 258 61.14 -23.37 6.63
N GLU A 259 61.65 -23.57 5.42
CA GLU A 259 62.96 -24.20 5.18
C GLU A 259 64.10 -23.39 5.81
N LEU A 260 64.06 -22.05 5.69
CA LEU A 260 65.05 -21.18 6.32
C LEU A 260 64.99 -21.24 7.85
N GLU A 261 63.80 -21.28 8.45
CA GLU A 261 63.63 -21.46 9.90
C GLU A 261 64.18 -22.81 10.36
N ASP A 262 63.90 -23.88 9.62
CA ASP A 262 64.41 -25.23 9.89
C ASP A 262 65.94 -25.31 9.78
N ARG A 263 66.54 -24.64 8.79
CA ARG A 263 68.01 -24.57 8.60
C ARG A 263 68.68 -23.80 9.73
N ILE A 264 68.08 -22.69 10.19
CA ILE A 264 68.57 -21.93 11.36
C ILE A 264 68.46 -22.78 12.63
N GLY A 265 67.42 -23.60 12.77
CA GLY A 265 67.24 -24.54 13.87
C GLY A 265 68.30 -25.66 13.91
N LYS A 266 68.59 -26.26 12.76
CA LYS A 266 69.51 -27.41 12.62
C LYS A 266 71.00 -27.03 12.65
N THR A 267 71.34 -25.79 12.33
CA THR A 267 72.74 -25.33 12.29
C THR A 267 73.24 -24.93 13.68
N LYS A 268 74.43 -25.42 14.08
CA LYS A 268 75.08 -25.02 15.35
C LYS A 268 75.71 -23.63 15.22
N LEU A 269 74.91 -22.61 15.46
CA LEU A 269 75.33 -21.20 15.49
C LEU A 269 75.76 -20.78 16.91
N SER A 270 76.68 -19.82 17.00
CA SER A 270 76.94 -19.11 18.27
C SER A 270 75.70 -18.30 18.67
N LYS A 271 75.56 -17.96 19.97
CA LYS A 271 74.40 -17.20 20.47
C LYS A 271 74.14 -15.91 19.69
N GLU A 272 75.20 -15.15 19.43
CA GLU A 272 75.15 -13.89 18.70
C GLU A 272 74.74 -14.07 17.22
N ALA A 273 75.23 -15.13 16.57
CA ALA A 273 74.86 -15.44 15.18
C ALA A 273 73.40 -15.91 15.05
N ARG A 274 72.89 -16.66 16.04
CA ARG A 274 71.49 -17.12 16.05
C ARG A 274 70.51 -15.96 16.24
N GLU A 275 70.75 -15.07 17.19
CA GLU A 275 69.91 -13.88 17.38
C GLU A 275 69.86 -13.00 16.13
N LYS A 276 70.99 -12.84 15.43
CA LYS A 276 71.05 -12.05 14.18
C LYS A 276 70.25 -12.74 13.06
N ALA A 277 70.36 -14.05 12.92
CA ALA A 277 69.61 -14.83 11.92
C ALA A 277 68.10 -14.80 12.16
N ASP A 278 67.65 -14.94 13.42
CA ASP A 278 66.23 -14.87 13.79
C ASP A 278 65.66 -13.46 13.56
N THR A 279 66.46 -12.42 13.79
CA THR A 279 66.07 -11.03 13.55
C THR A 279 65.89 -10.75 12.06
N GLU A 280 66.80 -11.22 11.21
CA GLU A 280 66.69 -11.06 9.76
C GLU A 280 65.56 -11.93 9.16
N LEU A 281 65.33 -13.15 9.68
CA LEU A 281 64.19 -13.99 9.28
C LEU A 281 62.86 -13.30 9.62
N LYS A 282 62.75 -12.66 10.78
CA LYS A 282 61.57 -11.86 11.15
C LYS A 282 61.37 -10.65 10.23
N LYS A 283 62.44 -9.96 9.82
CA LYS A 283 62.35 -8.87 8.85
C LYS A 283 61.88 -9.38 7.49
N LEU A 284 62.43 -10.50 7.02
CA LEU A 284 62.04 -11.13 5.76
C LEU A 284 60.56 -11.54 5.75
N ARG A 285 60.03 -12.06 6.87
CA ARG A 285 58.59 -12.35 7.05
C ARG A 285 57.68 -11.12 7.00
N GLN A 286 58.20 -9.94 7.33
CA GLN A 286 57.45 -8.69 7.35
C GLN A 286 57.56 -7.90 6.04
N MET A 287 58.50 -8.25 5.16
CA MET A 287 58.55 -7.72 3.81
C MET A 287 57.43 -8.38 2.97
N SER A 288 56.62 -7.55 2.33
CA SER A 288 55.56 -8.01 1.43
C SER A 288 56.18 -8.64 0.16
N PRO A 289 55.58 -9.69 -0.45
CA PRO A 289 56.12 -10.36 -1.64
C PRO A 289 56.31 -9.46 -2.88
N MET A 290 55.80 -8.23 -2.84
CA MET A 290 55.85 -7.24 -3.95
C MET A 290 57.13 -6.39 -3.96
N SER A 291 58.29 -6.97 -3.62
CA SER A 291 59.58 -6.26 -3.72
C SER A 291 60.70 -7.19 -4.18
N ALA A 292 60.48 -7.81 -5.33
CA ALA A 292 61.49 -8.35 -6.23
C ALA A 292 61.05 -8.07 -7.67
#